data_AF-A0A937FX37-F1
#
_entry.id   AF-A0A937FX37-F1
#
_cell.length_a   1.000
_cell.length_b   1.000
_cell.length_c   1.000
_cell.angle_alpha   90.00
_cell.angle_beta   90.00
_cell.angle_gamma   90.00
#
_symmetry.space_group_name_H-M   'P 1'
#
loop_
_entity.id
_entity.type
_entity.pdbx_description
1 polymer ?
#
loop_
_entity_poly.entity_id
_entity_poly.type
_entity_poly.pdbx_seq_one_letter_code
_entity_poly.pdbx_strand_id
1 'polypeptide(L)'
;MRNPNGQVACLKGENHPNPSMDFKPLNSSEVEFMHKIKFQGIDELIDSLKMVHDFALYHTDLSLDTTEKMALFNLKILWESLEKLVKC
;
A
#
# COMPACT_ATOMS: atom_id res chain seq x y z
N MET A 1 13.24 41.06 -33.50
CA MET A 1 12.91 41.84 -32.29
C MET A 1 13.31 41.00 -31.08
N ARG A 2 14.20 41.53 -30.24
CA ARG A 2 14.94 40.83 -29.18
C ARG A 2 14.55 41.49 -27.85
N ASN A 3 14.13 40.71 -26.87
CA ASN A 3 13.85 41.16 -25.50
C ASN A 3 15.17 41.28 -24.70
N PRO A 4 15.31 42.26 -23.79
CA PRO A 4 16.59 42.57 -23.12
C PRO A 4 16.83 41.78 -21.81
N ASN A 5 16.00 40.79 -21.48
CA ASN A 5 16.22 39.93 -20.32
C ASN A 5 16.67 38.54 -20.79
N GLY A 6 17.99 38.32 -20.73
CA GLY A 6 18.65 37.08 -21.11
C GLY A 6 18.32 35.92 -20.18
N GLN A 7 17.22 35.24 -20.44
CA GLN A 7 17.05 33.84 -20.05
C GLN A 7 16.60 33.02 -21.26
N VAL A 8 17.49 32.10 -21.65
CA VAL A 8 17.27 31.09 -22.69
C VAL A 8 16.17 30.14 -22.19
N ALA A 9 15.18 29.87 -23.04
CA ALA A 9 14.25 28.78 -22.82
C ALA A 9 15.03 27.46 -22.73
N CYS A 10 15.27 26.98 -21.50
CA CYS A 10 15.84 25.66 -21.30
C CYS A 10 14.70 24.64 -21.48
N LEU A 11 14.44 24.26 -22.73
CA LEU A 11 13.79 22.99 -23.04
C LEU A 11 14.80 21.88 -22.74
N LYS A 12 15.07 21.65 -21.46
CA LYS A 12 15.75 20.44 -21.01
C LYS A 12 14.65 19.45 -20.70
N GLY A 13 14.44 18.53 -21.63
CA GLY A 13 13.81 17.25 -21.33
C GLY A 13 14.69 16.55 -20.30
N GLU A 14 14.42 16.78 -19.04
CA GLU A 14 14.89 15.91 -17.98
C GLU A 14 13.99 14.67 -18.05
N ASN A 15 14.44 13.70 -18.85
CA ASN A 15 14.16 12.31 -18.56
C ASN A 15 14.79 12.04 -17.18
N HIS A 16 14.09 12.41 -16.11
CA HIS A 16 14.20 11.67 -14.87
C HIS A 16 13.98 10.21 -15.28
N PRO A 17 14.95 9.31 -15.07
CA PRO A 17 14.59 7.91 -14.97
C PRO A 17 13.61 7.91 -13.81
N ASN A 18 12.33 7.65 -14.09
CA ASN A 18 11.49 7.02 -13.09
C ASN A 18 12.38 5.92 -12.52
N PRO A 19 12.63 5.86 -11.20
CA PRO A 19 13.30 4.70 -10.65
C PRO A 19 12.43 3.54 -11.11
N SER A 20 12.93 2.79 -12.10
CA SER A 20 12.38 1.51 -12.45
C SER A 20 12.43 0.80 -11.11
N MET A 21 11.26 0.61 -10.50
CA MET A 21 11.14 -0.35 -9.42
C MET A 21 11.55 -1.64 -10.10
N ASP A 22 12.84 -1.96 -10.02
CA ASP A 22 13.37 -3.25 -10.34
C ASP A 22 12.70 -4.18 -9.34
N PHE A 23 11.52 -4.65 -9.72
CA PHE A 23 10.89 -5.78 -9.08
C PHE A 23 11.82 -6.94 -9.36
N LYS A 24 12.77 -7.15 -8.46
CA LYS A 24 13.62 -8.33 -8.45
C LYS A 24 12.65 -9.52 -8.47
N PRO A 25 12.69 -10.38 -9.51
CA PRO A 25 11.83 -11.54 -9.53
C PRO A 25 12.04 -12.36 -8.27
N LEU A 26 10.95 -12.79 -7.64
CA LEU A 26 11.02 -13.63 -6.46
C LEU A 26 11.80 -14.91 -6.79
N ASN A 27 12.71 -15.28 -5.90
CA ASN A 27 13.40 -16.55 -6.01
C ASN A 27 12.47 -17.71 -5.63
N SER A 28 12.86 -18.95 -5.95
CA SER A 28 12.00 -20.13 -5.74
C SER A 28 11.51 -20.28 -4.29
N SER A 29 12.32 -19.91 -3.30
CA SER A 29 11.95 -20.04 -1.88
C SER A 29 10.91 -18.99 -1.47
N GLU A 30 10.99 -17.78 -2.03
CA GLU A 30 10.02 -16.71 -1.81
C GLU A 30 8.67 -17.07 -2.44
N VAL A 31 8.65 -17.63 -3.65
CA VAL A 31 7.42 -18.10 -4.30
C VAL A 31 6.75 -19.22 -3.52
N GLU A 32 7.52 -20.21 -3.04
CA GLU A 32 6.98 -21.31 -2.23
C GLU A 32 6.39 -20.81 -0.91
N PHE A 33 7.08 -19.86 -0.26
CA PHE A 33 6.58 -19.20 0.94
C PHE A 33 5.26 -18.48 0.69
N MET A 34 5.17 -17.70 -0.39
CA MET A 34 3.92 -17.03 -0.78
C MET A 34 2.78 -18.01 -1.05
N HIS A 35 3.08 -19.14 -1.69
CA HIS A 35 2.10 -20.21 -1.91
C HIS A 35 1.60 -20.81 -0.60
N LYS A 36 2.48 -21.05 0.37
CA LYS A 36 2.09 -21.57 1.70
C LYS A 36 1.20 -20.59 2.45
N ILE A 37 1.55 -19.30 2.40
CA ILE A 37 0.74 -18.25 3.02
C ILE A 37 -0.64 -18.17 2.38
N LYS A 38 -0.72 -18.19 1.04
CA LYS A 38 -2.01 -18.23 0.31
C LYS A 38 -2.82 -19.46 0.68
N PHE A 39 -2.19 -20.63 0.71
CA PHE A 39 -2.84 -21.88 1.10
C PHE A 39 -3.40 -21.86 2.53
N GLN A 40 -2.77 -21.10 3.44
CA GLN A 40 -3.25 -20.93 4.82
C GLN A 40 -4.41 -19.95 4.94
N GLY A 41 -4.86 -19.34 3.84
CA GLY A 41 -6.05 -18.49 3.80
C GLY A 41 -5.77 -17.02 4.17
N ILE A 42 -4.64 -16.47 3.70
CA ILE A 42 -4.33 -15.06 3.95
C ILE A 42 -5.34 -14.10 3.31
N ASP A 43 -5.95 -14.49 2.18
CA ASP A 43 -6.93 -13.68 1.49
C ASP A 43 -8.21 -13.57 2.34
N GLU A 44 -8.66 -14.70 2.90
CA GLU A 44 -9.77 -14.77 3.85
C GLU A 44 -9.48 -14.00 5.15
N LEU A 45 -8.23 -14.04 5.62
CA LEU A 45 -7.80 -13.24 6.76
C LEU A 45 -7.91 -11.74 6.45
N ILE A 46 -7.36 -11.28 5.31
CA ILE A 46 -7.43 -9.87 4.89
C ILE A 46 -8.88 -9.39 4.83
N ASP A 47 -9.76 -10.18 4.19
CA ASP A 47 -11.17 -9.83 4.06
C ASP A 47 -11.90 -9.82 5.41
N SER A 48 -11.56 -10.75 6.30
CA SER A 48 -12.08 -10.76 7.67
C SER A 48 -11.67 -9.51 8.45
N LEU A 49 -10.42 -9.05 8.33
CA LEU A 49 -9.94 -7.85 9.01
C LEU A 49 -10.67 -6.59 8.51
N LYS A 50 -10.89 -6.47 7.19
CA LYS A 50 -11.68 -5.39 6.60
C LYS A 50 -13.12 -5.41 7.11
N MET A 51 -13.74 -6.59 7.13
CA MET A 51 -15.12 -6.75 7.61
C MET A 51 -15.26 -6.30 9.07
N VAL A 52 -14.34 -6.72 9.95
CA VAL A 52 -14.35 -6.30 11.36
C VAL A 52 -14.19 -4.79 11.50
N HIS A 53 -13.30 -4.18 10.71
CA HIS A 53 -13.11 -2.74 10.72
C HIS A 53 -14.35 -1.96 10.29
N ASP A 54 -14.95 -2.35 9.16
CA ASP A 54 -16.14 -1.71 8.63
C ASP A 54 -17.32 -1.91 9.59
N PHE A 55 -17.43 -3.10 10.20
CA PHE A 55 -18.43 -3.35 11.22
C PHE A 55 -18.30 -2.40 12.41
N ALA A 56 -17.07 -2.22 12.93
CA ALA A 56 -16.82 -1.31 14.03
C ALA A 56 -17.10 0.17 13.68
N LEU A 57 -16.90 0.57 12.42
CA LEU A 57 -17.17 1.94 11.98
C LEU A 57 -18.66 2.24 11.74
N TYR A 58 -19.40 1.29 11.16
CA TYR A 58 -20.76 1.55 10.67
C TYR A 58 -21.87 1.00 11.57
N HIS A 59 -21.56 0.04 12.46
CA HIS A 59 -22.56 -0.59 13.32
C HIS A 59 -22.39 -0.26 14.80
N THR A 60 -21.47 0.64 15.15
CA THR A 60 -21.41 1.18 16.51
C THR A 60 -22.21 2.48 16.55
N ASP A 61 -23.35 2.47 17.26
CA ASP A 61 -24.06 3.71 17.64
C ASP A 61 -23.27 4.51 18.72
N LEU A 62 -22.03 4.10 18.98
CA LEU A 62 -21.17 4.56 20.06
C LEU A 62 -19.99 5.32 19.47
N SER A 63 -19.70 6.49 20.04
CA SER A 63 -18.51 7.25 19.69
C SER A 63 -17.26 6.48 20.09
N LEU A 64 -16.41 6.16 19.11
CA LEU A 64 -15.13 5.50 19.37
C LEU A 64 -14.19 6.42 20.16
N ASP A 65 -13.63 5.87 21.24
CA ASP A 65 -12.59 6.52 22.03
C ASP A 65 -11.23 6.51 21.29
N THR A 66 -10.21 7.12 21.90
CA THR A 66 -8.87 7.19 21.30
C THR A 66 -8.23 5.80 21.16
N THR A 67 -8.44 4.91 22.12
CA THR A 67 -7.88 3.55 22.13
C THR A 67 -8.51 2.71 21.02
N GLU A 68 -9.83 2.78 20.88
CA GLU A 68 -10.59 2.09 19.83
C GLU A 68 -10.20 2.59 18.44
N LYS A 69 -10.03 3.91 18.26
CA LYS A 69 -9.52 4.48 17.01
C LYS A 69 -8.12 4.00 16.68
N MET A 70 -7.22 3.93 17.66
CA MET A 70 -5.88 3.38 17.45
C MET A 70 -5.93 1.89 17.09
N ALA A 71 -6.83 1.12 17.70
CA ALA A 71 -6.99 -0.30 17.38
C ALA A 71 -7.46 -0.49 15.93
N LEU A 72 -8.46 0.27 15.47
CA LEU A 72 -8.91 0.24 14.08
C LEU A 72 -7.83 0.70 13.09
N PHE A 73 -7.04 1.71 13.46
CA PHE A 73 -5.91 2.15 12.65
C PHE A 73 -4.82 1.07 12.53
N ASN A 74 -4.48 0.40 13.63
CA ASN A 74 -3.53 -0.72 13.61
C ASN A 74 -4.06 -1.90 12.79
N LEU A 75 -5.37 -2.19 12.89
CA LEU A 75 -6.03 -3.21 12.08
C LEU A 75 -5.88 -2.89 10.59
N LYS A 76 -6.04 -1.61 10.22
CA LYS A 76 -5.83 -1.12 8.86
C LYS A 76 -4.41 -1.33 8.35
N ILE A 77 -3.42 -0.92 9.14
CA ILE A 77 -2.01 -1.12 8.80
C ILE A 77 -1.71 -2.61 8.58
N LEU A 78 -2.27 -3.48 9.42
CA LEU A 78 -2.05 -4.92 9.32
C LEU A 78 -2.53 -5.46 7.98
N TRP A 79 -3.81 -5.28 7.61
CA TRP A 79 -4.31 -5.87 6.35
C TRP A 79 -3.64 -5.23 5.12
N GLU A 80 -3.31 -3.93 5.14
CA GLU A 80 -2.60 -3.28 4.02
C GLU A 80 -1.19 -3.86 3.85
N SER A 81 -0.54 -4.22 4.95
CA SER A 81 0.78 -4.85 4.93
C SER A 81 0.69 -6.28 4.40
N LEU A 82 -0.33 -7.03 4.80
CA LEU A 82 -0.60 -8.38 4.26
C LEU A 82 -0.93 -8.32 2.76
N GLU A 83 -1.75 -7.38 2.31
CA GLU A 83 -2.03 -7.21 0.88
C GLU A 83 -0.77 -6.93 0.06
N LYS A 84 0.14 -6.09 0.58
CA LYS A 84 1.42 -5.83 -0.08
C LYS A 84 2.27 -7.08 -0.16
N LEU A 85 2.31 -7.88 0.91
CA LEU A 85 3.03 -9.16 0.93
C LEU A 85 2.50 -10.10 -0.17
N VAL A 86 1.18 -10.16 -0.35
CA VAL A 86 0.49 -11.11 -1.26
C VAL A 86 0.52 -10.67 -2.73
N LYS A 87 0.72 -9.38 -3.00
CA LYS A 87 0.78 -8.78 -4.35
C LYS A 87 2.20 -8.74 -4.96
N CYS A 88 3.23 -9.15 -4.21
CA CYS A 88 4.62 -9.23 -4.69
C CYS A 88 4.90 -10.45 -5.55
#